data_AF-A0A7W7P109-F1
#
_entry.id   AF-A0A7W7P109-F1
#
_cell.length_a   1.000
_cell.length_b   1.000
_cell.length_c   1.000
_cell.angle_alpha   90.00
_cell.angle_beta   90.00
_cell.angle_gamma   90.00
#
_symmetry.space_group_name_H-M   'P 1'
#
loop_
_entity.id
_entity.type
_entity.pdbx_description
1 polymer ?
#
loop_
_entity_poly.entity_id
_entity_poly.type
_entity_poly.pdbx_seq_one_letter_code
_entity_poly.pdbx_strand_id
1 'polypeptide(L)'
;MLSDAHVSEVIAKCEVLKAAGLWAREPKLRPRAWLENFETADRPTAAFLLDKFTFYNSDLTCKLLISSYMSLGDGMPKALFQRTPEDIFKDLNSAIITPVKGEQPNPTDSGYLVCRMARQVFHIEEKYVLDTSAALKHAYTGGTIIFVDDFVGSGDQFLTTWKSPDRQGKSFSDAQAKTNFLAIYITLIVTDFGLKNIQQTAPYVSVCSAHILTEKSTIRGILKESPLMQPMVETFLNKYIQRLTPSEPYMTTGNYLKYGYKERGLLLGFDHSVPDATLPIFWSKGIENWEPLIERS
;
A
#
# COMPACT_ATOMS: atom_id res chain seq x y z
N MET A 1 0.23 33.10 1.85
CA MET A 1 1.64 32.85 1.48
C MET A 1 2.22 32.03 2.63
N LEU A 2 2.63 30.79 2.39
CA LEU A 2 3.24 29.97 3.44
C LEU A 2 4.59 30.58 3.83
N SER A 3 4.94 30.59 5.11
CA SER A 3 6.11 31.29 5.65
C SER A 3 7.09 30.31 6.32
N ASP A 4 8.28 30.78 6.67
CA ASP A 4 9.26 30.01 7.46
C ASP A 4 8.71 29.53 8.81
N ALA A 5 7.70 30.22 9.35
CA ALA A 5 6.97 29.79 10.54
C ALA A 5 6.22 28.47 10.28
N HIS A 6 5.62 28.30 9.10
CA HIS A 6 4.95 27.05 8.72
C HIS A 6 5.95 25.88 8.62
N VAL A 7 7.12 26.11 8.03
CA VAL A 7 8.18 25.09 7.95
C VAL A 7 8.60 24.65 9.36
N SER A 8 8.77 25.61 10.27
CA SER A 8 9.14 25.34 11.66
C SER A 8 8.07 24.54 12.41
N GLU A 9 6.79 24.87 12.19
CA GLU A 9 5.65 24.16 12.76
C GLU A 9 5.57 22.70 12.29
N VAL A 10 5.72 22.47 10.97
CA VAL A 10 5.71 21.11 10.40
C VAL A 10 6.86 20.28 10.95
N ILE A 11 8.07 20.85 11.04
CA ILE A 11 9.21 20.17 11.66
C ILE A 11 8.91 19.82 13.12
N ALA A 12 8.37 20.76 13.91
CA ALA A 12 8.01 20.49 15.30
C ALA A 12 6.98 19.35 15.43
N LYS A 13 5.96 19.33 14.55
CA LYS A 13 5.00 18.22 14.47
C LYS A 13 5.69 16.89 14.17
N CYS A 14 6.62 16.85 13.21
CA CYS A 14 7.40 15.63 12.92
C CYS A 14 8.20 15.14 14.13
N GLU A 15 8.82 16.04 14.91
CA GLU A 15 9.55 15.65 16.13
C GLU A 15 8.61 15.09 17.20
N VAL A 16 7.42 15.67 17.36
CA VAL A 16 6.40 15.13 18.28
C VAL A 16 5.96 13.72 17.85
N LEU A 17 5.73 13.50 16.55
CA LEU A 17 5.37 12.18 16.02
C LEU A 17 6.48 11.14 16.24
N LYS A 18 7.74 11.53 16.10
CA LYS A 18 8.90 10.69 16.42
C LYS A 18 8.99 10.39 17.92
N ALA A 19 8.80 11.40 18.77
CA ALA A 19 8.85 11.26 20.22
C ALA A 19 7.74 10.35 20.76
N ALA A 20 6.54 10.42 20.18
CA ALA A 20 5.41 9.55 20.48
C ALA A 20 5.57 8.13 19.91
N GLY A 21 6.63 7.86 19.15
CA GLY A 21 6.88 6.56 18.51
C GLY A 21 5.99 6.27 17.30
N LEU A 22 5.19 7.24 16.83
CA LEU A 22 4.32 7.09 15.66
C LEU A 22 5.11 7.16 14.36
N TRP A 23 6.17 7.98 14.33
CA TRP A 23 7.12 8.06 13.23
C TRP A 23 8.44 7.39 13.59
N ALA A 24 9.07 6.75 12.59
CA ALA A 24 10.38 6.15 12.79
C ALA A 24 11.44 7.21 13.14
N ARG A 25 12.41 6.82 13.98
CA ARG A 25 13.55 7.67 14.31
C ARG A 25 14.53 7.75 13.14
N GLU A 26 15.39 8.76 13.16
CA GLU A 26 16.51 8.84 12.24
C GLU A 26 17.48 7.66 12.45
N PRO A 27 18.11 7.13 11.38
CA PRO A 27 18.16 7.68 10.02
C PRO A 27 17.01 7.23 9.10
N LYS A 28 15.96 6.56 9.59
CA LYS A 28 14.94 5.97 8.74
C LYS A 28 13.99 6.99 8.09
N LEU A 29 13.57 7.98 8.87
CA LEU A 29 12.70 9.06 8.41
C LEU A 29 13.39 10.40 8.69
N ARG A 30 13.72 11.16 7.63
CA ARG A 30 14.60 12.34 7.69
C ARG A 30 13.90 13.65 7.24
N PRO A 31 12.87 14.16 7.95
CA PRO A 31 12.14 15.37 7.56
C PRO A 31 13.03 16.59 7.31
N ARG A 32 14.03 16.82 8.17
CA ARG A 32 14.94 17.97 8.08
C ARG A 32 15.83 17.87 6.86
N ALA A 33 16.54 16.75 6.69
CA ALA A 33 17.39 16.53 5.53
C ALA A 33 16.60 16.61 4.21
N TRP A 34 15.39 16.04 4.19
CA TRP A 34 14.52 16.11 3.03
C TRP A 34 14.13 17.56 2.66
N LEU A 35 13.80 18.40 3.65
CA LEU A 35 13.48 19.82 3.41
C LEU A 35 14.69 20.63 2.91
N GLU A 36 15.90 20.26 3.32
CA GLU A 36 17.14 20.92 2.89
C GLU A 36 17.50 20.63 1.42
N ASN A 37 16.84 19.66 0.76
CA ASN A 37 16.97 19.49 -0.69
C ASN A 37 16.44 20.69 -1.48
N PHE A 38 15.56 21.50 -0.88
CA PHE A 38 14.80 22.52 -1.58
C PHE A 38 15.34 23.93 -1.32
N GLU A 39 15.21 24.78 -2.34
CA GLU A 39 15.51 26.20 -2.23
C GLU A 39 14.60 26.87 -1.20
N THR A 40 15.09 27.92 -0.54
CA THR A 40 14.37 28.60 0.54
C THR A 40 12.95 29.02 0.14
N ALA A 41 12.76 29.47 -1.11
CA ALA A 41 11.45 29.87 -1.63
C ALA A 41 10.46 28.70 -1.80
N ASP A 42 10.95 27.47 -1.96
CA ASP A 42 10.17 26.26 -2.23
C ASP A 42 9.91 25.42 -0.97
N ARG A 43 10.70 25.63 0.10
CA ARG A 43 10.54 24.93 1.39
C ARG A 43 9.14 24.99 1.99
N PRO A 44 8.39 26.12 1.91
CA PRO A 44 7.02 26.14 2.42
C PRO A 44 6.08 25.19 1.66
N THR A 45 6.25 25.04 0.35
CA THR A 45 5.47 24.07 -0.46
C THR A 45 5.87 22.63 -0.12
N ALA A 46 7.16 22.37 0.07
CA ALA A 46 7.64 21.07 0.54
C ALA A 46 7.08 20.71 1.92
N ALA A 47 7.08 21.66 2.86
CA ALA A 47 6.52 21.50 4.20
C ALA A 47 5.00 21.22 4.15
N PHE A 48 4.27 21.88 3.25
CA PHE A 48 2.85 21.56 3.01
C PHE A 48 2.64 20.10 2.60
N LEU A 49 3.47 19.56 1.69
CA LEU A 49 3.37 18.16 1.29
C LEU A 49 3.73 17.21 2.44
N LEU A 50 4.78 17.54 3.19
CA LEU A 50 5.23 16.77 4.35
C LEU A 50 4.17 16.73 5.46
N ASP A 51 3.45 17.82 5.70
CA ASP A 51 2.37 17.89 6.70
C ASP A 51 1.23 16.90 6.40
N LYS A 52 1.05 16.54 5.12
CA LYS A 52 0.04 15.59 4.65
C LYS A 52 0.58 14.17 4.50
N PHE A 53 1.87 13.96 4.68
CA PHE A 53 2.47 12.63 4.62
C PHE A 53 2.08 11.81 5.85
N THR A 54 1.65 10.56 5.63
CA THR A 54 1.27 9.62 6.68
C THR A 54 2.26 8.45 6.73
N PHE A 55 2.81 8.15 7.90
CA PHE A 55 3.74 7.05 8.06
C PHE A 55 3.16 5.99 9.01
N TYR A 56 3.24 4.72 8.60
CA TYR A 56 2.81 3.57 9.39
C TYR A 56 4.02 2.80 9.89
N ASN A 57 4.31 2.92 11.19
CA ASN A 57 5.33 2.13 11.85
C ASN A 57 4.92 0.64 11.94
N SER A 58 5.82 -0.23 12.40
CA SER A 58 5.53 -1.67 12.53
C SER A 58 4.34 -2.00 13.45
N ASP A 59 4.18 -1.29 14.56
CA ASP A 59 3.06 -1.47 15.49
C ASP A 59 1.70 -1.10 14.86
N LEU A 60 1.64 0.03 14.15
CA LEU A 60 0.46 0.45 13.40
C LEU A 60 0.16 -0.53 12.27
N THR A 61 1.18 -1.00 11.54
CA THR A 61 1.02 -2.05 10.51
C THR A 61 0.40 -3.32 11.11
N CYS A 62 0.85 -3.77 12.29
CA CYS A 62 0.25 -4.89 13.01
C CYS A 62 -1.23 -4.61 13.37
N LYS A 63 -1.53 -3.43 13.90
CA LYS A 63 -2.91 -3.05 14.28
C LYS A 63 -3.83 -2.96 13.06
N LEU A 64 -3.35 -2.45 11.93
CA LEU A 64 -4.07 -2.46 10.67
C LEU A 64 -4.36 -3.89 10.21
N LEU A 65 -3.38 -4.80 10.34
CA LEU A 65 -3.56 -6.20 9.94
C LEU A 65 -4.64 -6.88 10.78
N ILE A 66 -4.62 -6.67 12.10
CA ILE A 66 -5.65 -7.15 13.02
C ILE A 66 -7.01 -6.58 12.61
N SER A 67 -7.10 -5.27 12.37
CA SER A 67 -8.34 -4.60 11.99
C SER A 67 -8.88 -5.15 10.66
N SER A 68 -8.03 -5.35 9.65
CA SER A 68 -8.42 -5.91 8.37
C SER A 68 -8.94 -7.34 8.53
N TYR A 69 -8.28 -8.19 9.33
CA TYR A 69 -8.75 -9.54 9.60
C TYR A 69 -10.07 -9.57 10.38
N MET A 70 -10.19 -8.78 11.45
CA MET A 70 -11.42 -8.71 12.25
C MET A 70 -12.61 -8.16 11.45
N SER A 71 -12.36 -7.37 10.39
CA SER A 71 -13.41 -6.90 9.49
C SER A 71 -14.14 -8.02 8.76
N LEU A 72 -13.62 -9.26 8.75
CA LEU A 72 -14.35 -10.43 8.26
C LEU A 72 -15.68 -10.63 8.98
N GLY A 73 -15.75 -10.27 10.26
CA GLY A 73 -16.92 -10.45 11.12
C GLY A 73 -17.78 -9.22 11.33
N ASP A 74 -17.53 -8.10 10.64
CA ASP A 74 -18.26 -6.85 10.89
C ASP A 74 -19.64 -6.79 10.21
N GLY A 75 -19.99 -7.80 9.41
CA GLY A 75 -21.26 -7.89 8.68
C GLY A 75 -21.37 -6.94 7.48
N MET A 76 -20.29 -6.24 7.13
CA MET A 76 -20.29 -5.31 6.00
C MET A 76 -19.97 -6.04 4.67
N PRO A 77 -20.56 -5.59 3.55
CA PRO A 77 -20.20 -6.06 2.21
C PRO A 77 -18.70 -6.02 1.92
N LYS A 78 -18.08 -7.17 1.64
CA LYS A 78 -16.65 -7.28 1.23
C LYS A 78 -16.43 -7.69 -0.22
N ALA A 79 -17.47 -8.26 -0.86
CA ALA A 79 -17.46 -8.72 -2.24
C ALA A 79 -18.73 -8.22 -2.95
N LEU A 80 -18.71 -8.22 -4.29
CA LEU A 80 -19.95 -7.99 -5.06
C LEU A 80 -20.89 -9.17 -4.93
N PHE A 81 -20.36 -10.39 -4.98
CA PHE A 81 -21.09 -11.63 -4.73
C PHE A 81 -20.77 -12.13 -3.33
N GLN A 82 -21.63 -11.74 -2.38
CA GLN A 82 -21.40 -12.00 -0.95
C GLN A 82 -21.66 -13.46 -0.58
N ARG A 83 -20.82 -13.94 0.33
CA ARG A 83 -21.07 -15.13 1.15
C ARG A 83 -21.74 -14.69 2.43
N THR A 84 -22.52 -15.57 3.04
CA THR A 84 -23.04 -15.29 4.38
C THR A 84 -21.88 -15.28 5.38
N PRO A 85 -22.00 -14.54 6.50
CA PRO A 85 -21.01 -14.62 7.57
C PRO A 85 -20.76 -16.07 8.02
N GLU A 86 -21.82 -16.88 8.11
CA GLU A 86 -21.72 -18.30 8.49
C GLU A 86 -20.84 -19.09 7.52
N ASP A 87 -20.98 -18.87 6.21
CA ASP A 87 -20.15 -19.51 5.18
C ASP A 87 -18.68 -19.08 5.29
N ILE A 88 -18.43 -17.81 5.67
CA ILE A 88 -17.07 -17.32 5.89
C ILE A 88 -16.45 -18.02 7.09
N PHE A 89 -17.13 -18.04 8.24
CA PHE A 89 -16.58 -18.58 9.48
C PHE A 89 -16.40 -20.09 9.50
N LYS A 90 -17.27 -20.83 8.80
CA LYS A 90 -17.24 -22.30 8.78
C LYS A 90 -15.89 -22.85 8.32
N ASP A 91 -15.27 -22.22 7.33
CA ASP A 91 -14.09 -22.75 6.65
C ASP A 91 -12.79 -22.00 7.02
N LEU A 92 -12.83 -21.05 7.95
CA LEU A 92 -11.65 -20.27 8.38
C LEU A 92 -10.60 -21.12 9.11
N ASN A 93 -11.01 -22.13 9.88
CA ASN A 93 -10.09 -22.98 10.66
C ASN A 93 -9.14 -23.81 9.79
N SER A 94 -9.49 -24.04 8.53
CA SER A 94 -8.67 -24.75 7.55
C SER A 94 -8.10 -23.82 6.47
N ALA A 95 -8.30 -22.52 6.59
CA ALA A 95 -7.90 -21.57 5.56
C ALA A 95 -6.38 -21.53 5.39
N ILE A 96 -5.95 -21.47 4.13
CA ILE A 96 -4.55 -21.29 3.78
C ILE A 96 -4.27 -19.81 3.54
N ILE A 97 -3.28 -19.29 4.25
CA ILE A 97 -2.74 -17.95 4.03
C ILE A 97 -1.66 -18.03 2.96
N THR A 98 -1.72 -17.11 2.00
CA THR A 98 -0.73 -17.03 0.91
C THR A 98 -0.46 -15.57 0.54
N PRO A 99 0.78 -15.21 0.15
CA PRO A 99 1.07 -13.85 -0.27
C PRO A 99 0.48 -13.57 -1.65
N VAL A 100 0.26 -12.30 -1.97
CA VAL A 100 0.08 -11.88 -3.36
C VAL A 100 1.44 -11.91 -4.07
N LYS A 101 1.52 -12.49 -5.27
CA LYS A 101 2.74 -12.48 -6.09
C LYS A 101 2.77 -11.23 -6.97
N GLY A 102 3.90 -10.55 -6.97
CA GLY A 102 4.20 -9.55 -8.00
C GLY A 102 4.35 -10.18 -9.38
N GLU A 103 4.41 -9.33 -10.41
CA GLU A 103 4.64 -9.74 -11.81
C GLU A 103 5.99 -10.47 -11.97
N GLN A 104 6.98 -10.12 -11.14
CA GLN A 104 8.25 -10.80 -10.98
C GLN A 104 8.41 -11.21 -9.51
N PRO A 105 8.02 -12.43 -9.13
CA PRO A 105 8.00 -12.84 -7.73
C PRO A 105 9.40 -12.82 -7.12
N ASN A 106 9.58 -12.07 -6.03
CA ASN A 106 10.79 -12.07 -5.24
C ASN A 106 10.47 -12.52 -3.80
N PRO A 107 11.26 -13.44 -3.19
CA PRO A 107 11.13 -13.77 -1.77
C PRO A 107 11.15 -12.57 -0.81
N THR A 108 11.67 -11.42 -1.24
CA THR A 108 11.68 -10.17 -0.45
C THR A 108 10.46 -9.28 -0.67
N ASP A 109 9.45 -9.73 -1.43
CA ASP A 109 8.21 -8.98 -1.66
C ASP A 109 7.44 -8.77 -0.34
N SER A 110 6.72 -7.64 -0.24
CA SER A 110 5.96 -7.23 0.94
C SER A 110 4.97 -8.30 1.41
N GLY A 111 4.35 -9.04 0.50
CA GLY A 111 3.41 -10.11 0.82
C GLY A 111 3.99 -11.17 1.76
N TYR A 112 5.27 -11.56 1.64
CA TYR A 112 5.88 -12.54 2.55
C TYR A 112 6.10 -11.98 3.96
N LEU A 113 6.43 -10.68 4.06
CA LEU A 113 6.51 -10.00 5.34
C LEU A 113 5.14 -9.98 6.03
N VAL A 114 4.07 -9.64 5.29
CA VAL A 114 2.71 -9.62 5.83
C VAL A 114 2.24 -11.02 6.21
N CYS A 115 2.56 -12.07 5.44
CA CYS A 115 2.32 -13.47 5.83
C CYS A 115 2.98 -13.81 7.18
N ARG A 116 4.25 -13.41 7.35
CA ARG A 116 4.98 -13.63 8.60
C ARG A 116 4.33 -12.88 9.76
N MET A 117 3.91 -11.63 9.54
CA MET A 117 3.19 -10.84 10.53
C MET A 117 1.86 -11.48 10.90
N ALA A 118 1.06 -11.89 9.91
CA ALA A 118 -0.23 -12.56 10.12
C ALA A 118 -0.06 -13.83 10.97
N ARG A 119 0.97 -14.64 10.68
CA ARG A 119 1.29 -15.84 11.47
C ARG A 119 1.54 -15.49 12.94
N GLN A 120 2.37 -14.48 13.19
CA GLN A 120 2.76 -14.08 14.54
C GLN A 120 1.59 -13.46 15.32
N VAL A 121 0.82 -12.59 14.67
CA VAL A 121 -0.27 -11.82 15.27
C VAL A 121 -1.50 -12.68 15.52
N PHE A 122 -1.83 -13.59 14.60
CA PHE A 122 -3.00 -14.47 14.71
C PHE A 122 -2.68 -15.84 15.32
N HIS A 123 -1.42 -16.08 15.70
CA HIS A 123 -0.95 -17.36 16.26
C HIS A 123 -1.26 -18.58 15.36
N ILE A 124 -1.12 -18.39 14.04
CA ILE A 124 -1.43 -19.43 13.05
C ILE A 124 -0.24 -20.39 12.91
N GLU A 125 -0.52 -21.70 12.85
CA GLU A 125 0.53 -22.69 12.60
C GLU A 125 1.14 -22.54 11.21
N GLU A 126 2.45 -22.77 11.08
CA GLU A 126 3.20 -22.60 9.82
C GLU A 126 2.64 -23.43 8.66
N LYS A 127 2.05 -24.59 8.95
CA LYS A 127 1.41 -25.46 7.94
C LYS A 127 0.24 -24.80 7.18
N TYR A 128 -0.34 -23.73 7.73
CA TYR A 128 -1.41 -22.96 7.09
C TYR A 128 -0.89 -21.76 6.28
N VAL A 129 0.41 -21.46 6.32
CA VAL A 129 1.02 -20.40 5.53
C VAL A 129 1.78 -21.03 4.38
N LEU A 130 1.19 -20.99 3.18
CA LEU A 130 1.72 -21.68 2.01
C LEU A 130 2.05 -20.70 0.88
N ASP A 131 2.98 -21.09 0.00
CA ASP A 131 3.20 -20.38 -1.26
C ASP A 131 1.96 -20.46 -2.16
N THR A 132 1.89 -19.58 -3.16
CA THR A 132 0.68 -19.49 -4.01
C THR A 132 0.43 -20.74 -4.85
N SER A 133 1.45 -21.54 -5.16
CA SER A 133 1.28 -22.77 -5.94
C SER A 133 0.65 -23.88 -5.09
N ALA A 134 1.04 -23.98 -3.82
CA ALA A 134 0.40 -24.88 -2.86
C ALA A 134 -1.00 -24.40 -2.48
N ALA A 135 -1.20 -23.09 -2.28
CA ALA A 135 -2.52 -22.50 -2.07
C ALA A 135 -3.47 -22.73 -3.25
N LEU A 136 -2.97 -22.66 -4.49
CA LEU A 136 -3.76 -22.96 -5.69
C LEU A 136 -4.27 -24.40 -5.67
N LYS A 137 -3.42 -25.37 -5.29
CA LYS A 137 -3.86 -26.78 -5.17
C LYS A 137 -4.99 -26.93 -4.15
N HIS A 138 -4.92 -26.21 -3.02
CA HIS A 138 -5.98 -26.20 -2.01
C HIS A 138 -7.28 -25.56 -2.52
N ALA A 139 -7.19 -24.52 -3.34
CA ALA A 139 -8.37 -23.91 -3.98
C ALA A 139 -9.11 -24.91 -4.90
N TYR A 140 -8.37 -25.77 -5.63
CA TYR A 140 -8.96 -26.84 -6.45
C TYR A 140 -9.59 -27.98 -5.64
N THR A 141 -9.36 -28.05 -4.32
CA THR A 141 -10.10 -28.94 -3.42
C THR A 141 -11.30 -28.25 -2.77
N GLY A 142 -11.61 -27.00 -3.17
CA GLY A 142 -12.68 -26.19 -2.57
C GLY A 142 -12.28 -25.48 -1.28
N GLY A 143 -11.00 -25.53 -0.90
CA GLY A 143 -10.53 -24.99 0.37
C GLY A 143 -10.37 -23.46 0.37
N THR A 144 -10.58 -22.84 1.53
CA THR A 144 -10.52 -21.39 1.70
C THR A 144 -9.11 -20.85 1.56
N ILE A 145 -8.96 -19.76 0.80
CA ILE A 145 -7.69 -19.06 0.61
C ILE A 145 -7.80 -17.64 1.13
N ILE A 146 -6.85 -17.26 1.97
CA ILE A 146 -6.65 -15.89 2.45
C ILE A 146 -5.39 -15.34 1.78
N PHE A 147 -5.58 -14.45 0.82
CA PHE A 147 -4.51 -13.64 0.27
C PHE A 147 -4.15 -12.53 1.25
N VAL A 148 -2.87 -12.24 1.42
CA VAL A 148 -2.41 -11.13 2.26
C VAL A 148 -1.44 -10.24 1.50
N ASP A 149 -1.58 -8.93 1.73
CA ASP A 149 -0.70 -7.90 1.21
C ASP A 149 -0.72 -6.66 2.11
N ASP A 150 0.25 -5.76 1.96
CA ASP A 150 0.30 -4.54 2.76
C ASP A 150 -0.56 -3.42 2.17
N PHE A 151 -0.49 -3.22 0.86
CA PHE A 151 -1.11 -2.08 0.19
C PHE A 151 -1.63 -2.42 -1.21
N VAL A 152 -2.83 -1.94 -1.52
CA VAL A 152 -3.43 -2.08 -2.86
C VAL A 152 -3.61 -0.71 -3.51
N GLY A 153 -2.72 -0.41 -4.46
CA GLY A 153 -2.80 0.74 -5.36
C GLY A 153 -3.84 0.53 -6.45
N SER A 154 -3.45 -0.08 -7.58
CA SER A 154 -4.35 -0.40 -8.70
C SER A 154 -5.03 -1.76 -8.60
N GLY A 155 -4.49 -2.67 -7.78
CA GLY A 155 -4.92 -4.08 -7.71
C GLY A 155 -4.28 -4.99 -8.75
N ASP A 156 -3.38 -4.48 -9.60
CA ASP A 156 -2.80 -5.25 -10.71
C ASP A 156 -2.03 -6.50 -10.23
N GLN A 157 -1.26 -6.40 -9.14
CA GLN A 157 -0.54 -7.54 -8.55
C GLN A 157 -1.49 -8.65 -8.10
N PHE A 158 -2.56 -8.30 -7.38
CA PHE A 158 -3.58 -9.26 -6.97
C PHE A 158 -4.28 -9.89 -8.17
N LEU A 159 -4.70 -9.08 -9.14
CA LEU A 159 -5.39 -9.58 -10.33
C LEU A 159 -4.49 -10.46 -11.22
N THR A 160 -3.20 -10.15 -11.26
CA THR A 160 -2.19 -11.00 -11.89
C THR A 160 -2.08 -12.32 -11.15
N THR A 161 -1.97 -12.31 -9.83
CA THR A 161 -1.98 -13.54 -9.01
C THR A 161 -3.25 -14.36 -9.23
N TRP A 162 -4.40 -13.69 -9.29
CA TRP A 162 -5.72 -14.31 -9.45
C TRP A 162 -5.88 -15.03 -10.80
N LYS A 163 -5.42 -14.40 -11.88
CA LYS A 163 -5.64 -14.87 -13.26
C LYS A 163 -4.49 -15.66 -13.86
N SER A 164 -3.25 -15.44 -13.40
CA SER A 164 -2.07 -16.05 -14.03
C SER A 164 -2.14 -17.57 -13.93
N PRO A 165 -2.08 -18.27 -15.07
CA PRO A 165 -2.03 -19.72 -15.06
C PRO A 165 -0.68 -20.21 -14.56
N ASP A 166 -0.70 -21.32 -13.82
CA ASP A 166 0.49 -22.10 -13.54
C ASP A 166 0.95 -22.89 -14.80
N ARG A 167 1.99 -23.71 -14.64
CA ARG A 167 2.52 -24.55 -15.73
C ARG A 167 1.51 -25.57 -16.28
N GLN A 168 0.43 -25.85 -15.55
CA GLN A 168 -0.66 -26.75 -15.95
C GLN A 168 -1.87 -26.00 -16.51
N GLY A 169 -1.78 -24.67 -16.70
CA GLY A 169 -2.89 -23.85 -17.18
C GLY A 169 -3.93 -23.53 -16.10
N LYS A 170 -3.62 -23.77 -14.81
CA LYS A 170 -4.54 -23.58 -13.68
C LYS A 170 -4.35 -22.22 -13.03
N SER A 171 -5.43 -21.55 -12.65
CA SER A 171 -5.39 -20.25 -11.96
C SER A 171 -6.45 -20.19 -10.86
N PHE A 172 -6.34 -19.23 -9.94
CA PHE A 172 -7.37 -19.06 -8.91
C PHE A 172 -8.72 -18.68 -9.51
N SER A 173 -8.74 -17.90 -10.59
CA SER A 173 -9.98 -17.60 -11.31
C SER A 173 -10.64 -18.86 -11.87
N ASP A 174 -9.87 -19.80 -12.43
CA ASP A 174 -10.39 -21.09 -12.91
C ASP A 174 -10.81 -22.00 -11.75
N ALA A 175 -10.03 -22.06 -10.66
CA ALA A 175 -10.39 -22.80 -9.46
C ALA A 175 -11.72 -22.31 -8.87
N GLN A 176 -11.92 -20.99 -8.82
CA GLN A 176 -13.16 -20.40 -8.32
C GLN A 176 -14.34 -20.93 -9.15
N ALA A 177 -14.25 -20.83 -10.48
CA ALA A 177 -15.33 -21.25 -11.35
C ALA A 177 -15.68 -22.74 -11.22
N LYS A 178 -14.73 -23.59 -10.82
CA LYS A 178 -14.90 -25.05 -10.71
C LYS A 178 -15.35 -25.51 -9.34
N THR A 179 -14.82 -24.92 -8.27
CA THR A 179 -15.04 -25.41 -6.90
C THR A 179 -15.86 -24.47 -6.05
N ASN A 180 -16.04 -23.22 -6.52
CA ASN A 180 -16.59 -22.13 -5.73
C ASN A 180 -15.92 -22.06 -4.35
N PHE A 181 -14.58 -22.14 -4.30
CA PHE A 181 -13.86 -21.97 -3.03
C PHE A 181 -14.03 -20.53 -2.50
N LEU A 182 -13.85 -20.34 -1.19
CA LEU A 182 -13.88 -19.02 -0.56
C LEU A 182 -12.54 -18.30 -0.74
N ALA A 183 -12.55 -17.15 -1.41
CA ALA A 183 -11.40 -16.29 -1.58
C ALA A 183 -11.54 -15.02 -0.74
N ILE A 184 -10.63 -14.84 0.21
CA ILE A 184 -10.54 -13.65 1.05
C ILE A 184 -9.26 -12.92 0.71
N TYR A 185 -9.31 -11.61 0.53
CA TYR A 185 -8.12 -10.79 0.36
C TYR A 185 -8.00 -9.78 1.50
N ILE A 186 -7.04 -10.00 2.40
CA ILE A 186 -6.71 -9.10 3.49
C ILE A 186 -5.60 -8.16 3.04
N THR A 187 -5.88 -6.87 3.02
CA THR A 187 -4.89 -5.82 2.78
C THR A 187 -4.99 -4.76 3.87
N LEU A 188 -3.91 -4.06 4.22
CA LEU A 188 -3.97 -3.05 5.28
C LEU A 188 -4.70 -1.81 4.77
N ILE A 189 -4.30 -1.37 3.58
CA ILE A 189 -4.77 -0.14 2.96
C ILE A 189 -5.05 -0.39 1.48
N VAL A 190 -6.22 0.00 1.01
CA VAL A 190 -6.62 -0.12 -0.40
C VAL A 190 -7.08 1.24 -0.93
N THR A 191 -6.78 1.57 -2.18
CA THR A 191 -7.45 2.72 -2.83
C THR A 191 -8.84 2.32 -3.33
N ASP A 192 -9.79 3.26 -3.33
CA ASP A 192 -11.13 3.01 -3.87
C ASP A 192 -11.08 2.58 -5.36
N PHE A 193 -10.09 3.09 -6.11
CA PHE A 193 -9.78 2.68 -7.46
C PHE A 193 -9.37 1.19 -7.54
N GLY A 194 -8.41 0.77 -6.73
CA GLY A 194 -7.95 -0.63 -6.68
C GLY A 194 -9.05 -1.58 -6.22
N LEU A 195 -9.83 -1.18 -5.22
CA LEU A 195 -10.97 -1.94 -4.73
C LEU A 195 -12.01 -2.16 -5.84
N LYS A 196 -12.42 -1.09 -6.55
CA LYS A 196 -13.36 -1.18 -7.68
C LYS A 196 -12.84 -2.10 -8.78
N ASN A 197 -11.55 -1.98 -9.13
CA ASN A 197 -10.93 -2.81 -10.15
C ASN A 197 -10.97 -4.31 -9.78
N ILE A 198 -10.64 -4.63 -8.52
CA ILE A 198 -10.72 -5.99 -7.99
C ILE A 198 -12.16 -6.49 -7.99
N GLN A 199 -13.10 -5.70 -7.48
CA GLN A 199 -14.52 -6.07 -7.44
C GLN A 199 -15.10 -6.35 -8.83
N GLN A 200 -14.76 -5.54 -9.83
CA GLN A 200 -15.22 -5.75 -11.21
C GLN A 200 -14.62 -7.00 -11.84
N THR A 201 -13.38 -7.33 -11.51
CA THR A 201 -12.60 -8.38 -12.18
C THR A 201 -12.66 -9.75 -11.47
N ALA A 202 -12.77 -9.73 -10.16
CA ALA A 202 -12.82 -10.89 -9.26
C ALA A 202 -13.97 -10.71 -8.25
N PRO A 203 -15.23 -10.67 -8.72
CA PRO A 203 -16.39 -10.23 -7.92
C PRO A 203 -16.74 -11.14 -6.73
N TYR A 204 -16.19 -12.35 -6.70
CA TYR A 204 -16.33 -13.33 -5.61
C TYR A 204 -15.28 -13.21 -4.51
N VAL A 205 -14.28 -12.32 -4.68
CA VAL A 205 -13.22 -12.13 -3.68
C VAL A 205 -13.71 -11.14 -2.63
N SER A 206 -13.70 -11.57 -1.36
CA SER A 206 -13.99 -10.71 -0.21
C SER A 206 -12.76 -9.88 0.15
N VAL A 207 -12.75 -8.60 -0.21
CA VAL A 207 -11.65 -7.68 0.11
C VAL A 207 -11.87 -7.07 1.49
N CYS A 208 -10.95 -7.33 2.40
CA CYS A 208 -10.97 -6.89 3.79
C CYS A 208 -9.80 -5.93 4.02
N SER A 209 -10.13 -4.69 4.37
CA SER A 209 -9.13 -3.64 4.58
C SER A 209 -9.47 -2.75 5.76
N ALA A 210 -8.44 -2.28 6.47
CA ALA A 210 -8.60 -1.36 7.59
C ALA A 210 -8.88 0.06 7.10
N HIS A 211 -8.25 0.47 5.98
CA HIS A 211 -8.48 1.77 5.37
C HIS A 211 -8.74 1.70 3.88
N ILE A 212 -9.75 2.44 3.44
CA ILE A 212 -10.03 2.71 2.04
C ILE A 212 -9.65 4.17 1.75
N LEU A 213 -8.62 4.36 0.94
CA LEU A 213 -8.17 5.67 0.50
C LEU A 213 -9.01 6.11 -0.70
N THR A 214 -9.66 7.26 -0.55
CA THR A 214 -10.42 7.89 -1.63
C THR A 214 -9.57 8.96 -2.32
N GLU A 215 -10.12 9.64 -3.34
CA GLU A 215 -9.43 10.77 -3.98
C GLU A 215 -8.95 11.82 -2.97
N LYS A 216 -9.67 12.02 -1.86
CA LYS A 216 -9.29 12.96 -0.79
C LYS A 216 -7.95 12.63 -0.11
N SER A 217 -7.55 11.37 -0.16
CA SER A 217 -6.27 10.88 0.38
C SER A 217 -5.10 11.05 -0.60
N THR A 218 -5.37 11.57 -1.80
CA THR A 218 -4.36 11.80 -2.85
C THR A 218 -4.02 13.28 -2.94
N ILE A 219 -2.88 13.60 -3.58
CA ILE A 219 -2.51 14.98 -3.88
C ILE A 219 -3.57 15.69 -4.71
N ARG A 220 -4.28 14.99 -5.61
CA ARG A 220 -5.35 15.57 -6.42
C ARG A 220 -6.51 16.03 -5.55
N GLY A 221 -6.97 15.20 -4.60
CA GLY A 221 -8.04 15.57 -3.68
C GLY A 221 -7.64 16.71 -2.75
N ILE A 222 -6.43 16.66 -2.20
CA ILE A 222 -5.89 17.72 -1.35
C ILE A 222 -5.84 19.06 -2.09
N LEU A 223 -5.39 19.07 -3.35
CA LEU A 223 -5.31 20.29 -4.16
C LEU A 223 -6.68 20.81 -4.61
N LYS A 224 -7.67 19.93 -4.83
CA LYS A 224 -9.07 20.35 -5.05
C LYS A 224 -9.64 21.10 -3.84
N GLU A 225 -9.31 20.66 -2.63
CA GLU A 225 -9.72 21.33 -1.39
C GLU A 225 -8.85 22.57 -1.06
N SER A 226 -7.67 22.71 -1.70
CA SER A 226 -6.76 23.86 -1.56
C SER A 226 -6.33 24.45 -2.92
N PRO A 227 -7.24 25.09 -3.69
CA PRO A 227 -6.95 25.54 -5.06
C PRO A 227 -5.77 26.50 -5.19
N LEU A 228 -5.52 27.32 -4.17
CA LEU A 228 -4.38 28.24 -4.14
C LEU A 228 -3.02 27.52 -4.10
N MET A 229 -2.98 26.30 -3.56
CA MET A 229 -1.77 25.48 -3.49
C MET A 229 -1.47 24.73 -4.78
N GLN A 230 -2.48 24.53 -5.64
CA GLN A 230 -2.34 23.75 -6.86
C GLN A 230 -1.20 24.26 -7.77
N PRO A 231 -1.15 25.54 -8.20
CA PRO A 231 -0.07 26.01 -9.06
C PRO A 231 1.31 25.96 -8.38
N MET A 232 1.36 26.12 -7.05
CA MET A 232 2.60 26.06 -6.28
C MET A 232 3.16 24.63 -6.25
N VAL A 233 2.32 23.65 -5.90
CA VAL A 233 2.71 22.23 -5.87
C VAL A 233 3.06 21.73 -7.27
N GLU A 234 2.33 22.13 -8.30
CA GLU A 234 2.62 21.73 -9.68
C GLU A 234 3.97 22.26 -10.16
N THR A 235 4.26 23.54 -9.92
CA THR A 235 5.56 24.16 -10.21
C THR A 235 6.68 23.47 -9.43
N PHE A 236 6.46 23.25 -8.13
CA PHE A 236 7.41 22.58 -7.24
C PHE A 236 7.76 21.17 -7.74
N LEU A 237 6.76 20.33 -8.00
CA LEU A 237 6.98 18.97 -8.49
C LEU A 237 7.71 18.99 -9.84
N ASN A 238 7.30 19.82 -10.80
CA ASN A 238 7.97 19.91 -12.10
C ASN A 238 9.44 20.32 -11.99
N LYS A 239 9.77 21.19 -11.04
CA LYS A 239 11.14 21.64 -10.79
C LYS A 239 12.02 20.51 -10.24
N TYR A 240 11.52 19.76 -9.26
CA TYR A 240 12.35 18.80 -8.51
C TYR A 240 12.33 17.36 -9.03
N ILE A 241 11.36 16.97 -9.87
CA ILE A 241 11.33 15.60 -10.44
C ILE A 241 12.60 15.24 -11.23
N GLN A 242 13.27 16.22 -11.83
CA GLN A 242 14.48 15.98 -12.63
C GLN A 242 15.68 15.57 -11.77
N ARG A 243 15.61 15.78 -10.44
CA ARG A 243 16.64 15.34 -9.51
C ARG A 243 16.43 13.90 -9.03
N LEU A 244 15.26 13.31 -9.31
CA LEU A 244 14.88 12.00 -8.82
C LEU A 244 15.37 10.88 -9.75
N THR A 245 15.96 9.85 -9.15
CA THR A 245 16.47 8.64 -9.82
C THR A 245 15.93 7.40 -9.11
N PRO A 246 14.63 7.05 -9.29
CA PRO A 246 14.08 5.85 -8.69
C PRO A 246 14.79 4.61 -9.24
N SER A 247 14.89 3.57 -8.42
CA SER A 247 15.62 2.35 -8.81
C SER A 247 14.82 1.51 -9.82
N GLU A 248 13.50 1.67 -9.83
CA GLU A 248 12.58 0.97 -10.72
C GLU A 248 12.49 1.66 -12.08
N PRO A 249 12.88 0.99 -13.19
CA PRO A 249 12.94 1.62 -14.50
C PRO A 249 11.61 2.21 -14.96
N TYR A 250 10.48 1.55 -14.67
CA TYR A 250 9.15 2.03 -15.06
C TYR A 250 8.75 3.34 -14.36
N MET A 251 9.34 3.64 -13.20
CA MET A 251 9.10 4.87 -12.44
C MET A 251 9.87 6.08 -12.98
N THR A 252 10.86 5.87 -13.85
CA THR A 252 11.66 6.97 -14.44
C THR A 252 10.92 7.74 -15.54
N THR A 253 9.66 7.39 -15.82
CA THR A 253 8.91 7.92 -16.96
C THR A 253 7.87 8.97 -16.55
N GLY A 254 7.93 10.14 -17.17
CA GLY A 254 6.90 11.18 -17.19
C GLY A 254 6.10 11.34 -15.88
N ASN A 255 4.79 11.12 -15.98
CA ASN A 255 3.86 11.32 -14.86
C ASN A 255 4.05 10.32 -13.70
N TYR A 256 4.69 9.17 -13.90
CA TYR A 256 4.95 8.23 -12.81
C TYR A 256 6.06 8.75 -11.91
N LEU A 257 7.11 9.34 -12.49
CA LEU A 257 8.17 10.02 -11.74
C LEU A 257 7.62 11.18 -10.89
N LYS A 258 6.53 11.80 -11.36
CA LYS A 258 5.90 12.93 -10.69
C LYS A 258 4.84 12.54 -9.66
N TYR A 259 3.94 11.62 -10.01
CA TYR A 259 2.73 11.32 -9.23
C TYR A 259 2.68 9.88 -8.70
N GLY A 260 3.73 9.09 -8.89
CA GLY A 260 3.71 7.68 -8.51
C GLY A 260 3.03 6.80 -9.56
N TYR A 261 3.11 5.49 -9.35
CA TYR A 261 2.53 4.48 -10.24
C TYR A 261 1.03 4.74 -10.49
N LYS A 262 0.62 4.69 -11.77
CA LYS A 262 -0.75 5.01 -12.23
C LYS A 262 -1.25 6.39 -11.78
N GLU A 263 -0.32 7.31 -11.50
CA GLU A 263 -0.59 8.70 -11.10
C GLU A 263 -1.50 8.81 -9.87
N ARG A 264 -1.38 7.88 -8.91
CA ARG A 264 -2.22 7.88 -7.71
C ARG A 264 -1.94 9.06 -6.79
N GLY A 265 -0.69 9.52 -6.73
CA GLY A 265 -0.29 10.70 -5.99
C GLY A 265 -0.52 10.56 -4.49
N LEU A 266 -0.19 9.41 -3.91
CA LEU A 266 -0.36 9.17 -2.49
C LEU A 266 0.73 9.82 -1.66
N LEU A 267 0.42 10.08 -0.40
CA LEU A 267 1.30 10.70 0.57
C LEU A 267 1.43 9.79 1.79
N LEU A 268 1.88 8.56 1.58
CA LEU A 268 2.06 7.61 2.67
C LEU A 268 3.28 6.70 2.50
N GLY A 269 3.77 6.14 3.61
CA GLY A 269 4.80 5.11 3.61
C GLY A 269 4.66 4.18 4.80
N PHE A 270 5.23 2.98 4.69
CA PHE A 270 5.31 2.02 5.78
C PHE A 270 6.75 1.88 6.25
N ASP A 271 6.90 1.35 7.46
CA ASP A 271 8.21 1.05 8.03
C ASP A 271 9.03 0.07 7.16
N HIS A 272 8.39 -0.90 6.53
CA HIS A 272 9.09 -1.90 5.74
C HIS A 272 9.35 -1.48 4.30
N SER A 273 8.45 -0.70 3.68
CA SER A 273 8.65 -0.14 2.34
C SER A 273 7.67 1.01 2.06
N VAL A 274 7.91 1.74 0.97
CA VAL A 274 7.04 2.81 0.47
C VAL A 274 6.35 2.33 -0.82
N PRO A 275 5.02 2.42 -0.94
CA PRO A 275 4.34 2.06 -2.18
C PRO A 275 4.78 2.93 -3.35
N ASP A 276 4.91 2.34 -4.55
CA ASP A 276 5.23 3.08 -5.79
C ASP A 276 4.15 4.10 -6.17
N ALA A 277 2.91 3.93 -5.69
CA ALA A 277 1.80 4.85 -5.83
C ALA A 277 1.97 6.15 -5.01
N THR A 278 2.92 6.18 -4.06
CA THR A 278 3.30 7.39 -3.30
C THR A 278 4.16 8.31 -4.16
N LEU A 279 4.00 9.63 -3.99
CA LEU A 279 4.80 10.64 -4.68
C LEU A 279 6.31 10.33 -4.56
N PRO A 280 7.02 10.12 -5.69
CA PRO A 280 8.44 9.75 -5.68
C PRO A 280 9.36 10.76 -5.00
N ILE A 281 8.94 12.03 -4.92
CA ILE A 281 9.69 13.08 -4.22
C ILE A 281 9.97 12.74 -2.74
N PHE A 282 9.18 11.86 -2.13
CA PHE A 282 9.40 11.42 -0.74
C PHE A 282 10.44 10.31 -0.62
N TRP A 283 10.56 9.41 -1.59
CA TRP A 283 11.27 8.14 -1.39
C TRP A 283 12.33 7.82 -2.44
N SER A 284 12.27 8.47 -3.59
CA SER A 284 13.26 8.28 -4.64
C SER A 284 14.62 8.80 -4.18
N LYS A 285 15.67 8.02 -4.48
CA LYS A 285 17.04 8.53 -4.52
C LYS A 285 17.14 9.63 -5.56
N GLY A 286 18.23 10.37 -5.55
CA GLY A 286 18.45 11.42 -6.53
C GLY A 286 19.92 11.78 -6.72
N ILE A 287 20.15 12.71 -7.64
CA ILE A 287 21.46 13.30 -7.92
C ILE A 287 21.78 14.43 -6.93
N GLU A 288 23.04 14.90 -6.93
CA GLU A 288 23.47 16.06 -6.16
C GLU A 288 23.20 15.95 -4.65
N ASN A 289 23.52 14.79 -4.06
CA ASN A 289 23.31 14.49 -2.64
C ASN A 289 21.85 14.62 -2.18
N TRP A 290 20.90 14.24 -3.06
CA TRP A 290 19.49 14.21 -2.72
C TRP A 290 19.19 13.26 -1.55
N GLU A 291 18.57 13.80 -0.50
CA GLU A 291 18.19 13.05 0.70
C GLU A 291 16.69 12.74 0.71
N PRO A 292 16.24 11.50 0.44
CA PRO A 292 14.82 11.16 0.51
C PRO A 292 14.27 11.31 1.94
N LEU A 293 12.96 11.57 2.07
CA LEU A 293 12.28 11.59 3.36
C LEU A 293 12.38 10.21 4.04
N ILE A 294 12.20 9.15 3.26
CA ILE A 294 12.33 7.76 3.66
C ILE A 294 12.86 6.95 2.49
N GLU A 295 13.86 6.11 2.72
CA GLU A 295 14.34 5.21 1.67
C GLU A 295 13.35 4.06 1.44
N ARG A 296 13.10 3.76 0.16
CA ARG A 296 12.36 2.56 -0.23
C ARG A 296 13.31 1.35 -0.16
N SER A 297 12.95 0.35 0.65
CA SER A 297 13.65 -0.94 0.79
C SER A 297 13.45 -1.83 -0.43
#